data_AF-A0A5F8G9V7-F1
#
_entry.id   AF-A0A5F8G9V7-F1
#
_cell.length_a   1.000
_cell.length_b   1.000
_cell.length_c   1.000
_cell.angle_alpha   90.00
_cell.angle_beta   90.00
_cell.angle_gamma   90.00
#
_symmetry.space_group_name_H-M   'P 1'
#
loop_
_entity.id
_entity.type
_entity.pdbx_description
1 polymer ?
#
loop_
_entity_poly.entity_id
_entity_poly.type
_entity_poly.pdbx_seq_one_letter_code
_entity_poly.pdbx_strand_id
1 'polypeptide(L)'
;MRSRSNSGVRLDGYARLVQQTILCHQNPVTGLLPASCDQKDAWVRDNVYSILAVWGLGLAYRKNADRDEDKAKAYELEQSVVKLMRGLLHCMIRQVDKVESFKYSQSTKDSLHAKYNTNTCATVVGDDQWGHLQLDATSVFLLFLAQMTASGESGGCVHPGPKRAMLLRLLHRPLLAPQDVLRDCQTYTMPSQWSQEKPGRLFPLQKSTFLGSNAS
;
A
#
# COMPACT_ATOMS: atom_id res chain seq x y z
N MET A 1 1.87 -30.25 32.28
CA MET A 1 1.93 -29.22 31.21
C MET A 1 2.23 -29.94 29.90
N ARG A 2 1.41 -29.76 28.84
CA ARG A 2 1.74 -30.32 27.52
C ARG A 2 2.91 -29.53 26.92
N SER A 3 3.92 -30.23 26.40
CA SER A 3 5.03 -29.59 25.68
C SER A 3 4.50 -28.84 24.46
N ARG A 4 5.04 -27.65 24.18
CA ARG A 4 4.72 -26.91 22.95
C ARG A 4 5.17 -27.72 21.73
N SER A 5 4.44 -27.57 20.62
CA SER A 5 4.86 -28.10 19.33
C SER A 5 6.13 -27.38 18.86
N ASN A 6 6.97 -28.07 18.08
CA ASN A 6 8.18 -27.48 17.50
C ASN A 6 7.85 -26.24 16.63
N SER A 7 6.72 -26.28 15.92
CA SER A 7 6.18 -25.15 15.18
C SER A 7 5.89 -23.94 16.07
N GLY A 8 5.26 -24.13 17.24
CA GLY A 8 5.00 -23.05 18.19
C GLY A 8 6.27 -22.37 18.68
N VAL A 9 7.31 -23.16 19.00
CA VAL A 9 8.63 -22.62 19.42
C VAL A 9 9.27 -21.78 18.32
N ARG A 10 9.17 -22.21 17.05
CA ARG A 10 9.67 -21.44 15.91
C ARG A 10 8.91 -20.14 15.70
N LEU A 11 7.57 -20.17 15.81
CA LEU A 11 6.73 -18.98 15.71
C LEU A 11 7.08 -17.95 16.79
N ASP A 12 7.40 -18.38 18.00
CA ASP A 12 7.88 -17.50 19.07
C ASP A 12 9.20 -16.82 18.71
N GLY A 13 10.10 -17.55 18.03
CA GLY A 13 11.32 -16.99 17.45
C GLY A 13 11.03 -15.89 16.43
N TYR A 14 10.14 -16.15 15.48
CA TYR A 14 9.75 -15.16 14.46
C TYR A 14 9.01 -13.97 15.05
N ALA A 15 8.17 -14.16 16.05
CA ALA A 15 7.50 -13.06 16.75
C ALA A 15 8.49 -12.12 17.43
N ARG A 16 9.50 -12.67 18.11
CA ARG A 16 10.58 -11.84 18.67
C ARG A 16 11.33 -11.07 17.59
N LEU A 17 11.64 -11.70 16.47
CA LEU A 17 12.31 -11.04 15.35
C LEU A 17 11.48 -9.89 14.80
N VAL A 18 10.21 -10.15 14.44
CA VAL A 18 9.28 -9.13 13.94
C VAL A 18 9.11 -7.98 14.94
N GLN A 19 9.03 -8.28 16.23
CA GLN A 19 8.93 -7.25 17.27
C GLN A 19 10.18 -6.36 17.32
N GLN A 20 11.36 -6.95 17.21
CA GLN A 20 12.64 -6.24 17.33
C GLN A 20 13.05 -5.49 16.07
N THR A 21 12.56 -5.90 14.89
CA THR A 21 12.99 -5.31 13.61
C THR A 21 11.93 -4.49 12.89
N ILE A 22 10.63 -4.74 13.14
CA ILE A 22 9.52 -4.06 12.45
C ILE A 22 8.65 -3.31 13.46
N LEU A 23 8.02 -4.03 14.39
CA LEU A 23 6.98 -3.44 15.24
C LEU A 23 7.53 -2.47 16.28
N CYS A 24 8.80 -2.58 16.68
CA CYS A 24 9.46 -1.59 17.53
C CYS A 24 9.53 -0.18 16.91
N HIS A 25 9.40 -0.06 15.58
CA HIS A 25 9.41 1.21 14.85
C HIS A 25 8.02 1.69 14.45
N GLN A 26 6.97 0.88 14.70
CA GLN A 26 5.61 1.23 14.31
C GLN A 26 5.09 2.39 15.14
N ASN A 27 4.63 3.45 14.48
CA ASN A 27 4.05 4.59 15.18
C ASN A 27 2.76 4.15 15.93
N PRO A 28 2.66 4.41 17.24
CA PRO A 28 1.56 3.92 18.07
C PRO A 28 0.24 4.66 17.82
N VAL A 29 0.21 5.74 17.04
CA VAL A 29 -1.00 6.48 16.70
C VAL A 29 -1.42 6.17 15.26
N THR A 30 -0.56 6.47 14.30
CA THR A 30 -0.86 6.33 12.86
C THR A 30 -0.73 4.90 12.37
N GLY A 31 0.06 4.06 13.04
CA GLY A 31 0.42 2.72 12.58
C GLY A 31 1.49 2.68 11.49
N LEU A 32 1.98 3.83 11.04
CA LEU A 32 2.98 3.92 9.97
C LEU A 32 4.38 3.56 10.48
N LEU A 33 5.20 3.07 9.56
CA LEU A 33 6.63 2.79 9.74
C LEU A 33 7.46 3.85 9.01
N PRO A 34 8.51 4.41 9.64
CA PRO A 34 9.51 5.18 8.91
C PRO A 34 10.34 4.25 8.01
N ALA A 35 10.89 4.77 6.92
CA ALA A 35 11.79 4.01 6.06
C ALA A 35 13.08 3.55 6.77
N SER A 36 13.62 4.38 7.66
CA SER A 36 14.76 4.01 8.50
C SER A 36 14.89 4.90 9.75
N CYS A 37 15.93 4.64 10.55
CA CYS A 37 16.28 5.50 11.67
C CYS A 37 16.63 6.93 11.23
N ASP A 38 17.17 7.12 10.04
CA ASP A 38 17.56 8.45 9.52
C ASP A 38 16.49 9.01 8.58
N GLN A 39 15.76 8.15 7.87
CA GLN A 39 14.69 8.53 6.96
C GLN A 39 13.33 8.31 7.61
N LYS A 40 12.80 9.39 8.21
CA LYS A 40 11.60 9.35 9.05
C LYS A 40 10.28 9.32 8.30
N ASP A 41 10.29 9.51 6.97
CA ASP A 41 9.08 9.48 6.15
C ASP A 41 8.58 8.05 5.96
N ALA A 42 7.26 7.88 5.96
CA ALA A 42 6.56 6.63 5.70
C ALA A 42 6.32 6.47 4.21
N TRP A 43 7.14 5.67 3.54
CA TRP A 43 6.94 5.27 2.16
C TRP A 43 5.86 4.20 2.06
N VAL A 44 4.91 4.37 1.15
CA VAL A 44 3.77 3.44 0.98
C VAL A 44 4.27 2.02 0.73
N ARG A 45 5.21 1.86 -0.21
CA ARG A 45 5.77 0.56 -0.60
C ARG A 45 6.45 -0.14 0.58
N ASP A 46 7.32 0.57 1.28
CA ASP A 46 8.10 0.05 2.41
C ASP A 46 7.18 -0.40 3.54
N ASN A 47 6.14 0.39 3.82
CA ASN A 47 5.11 0.06 4.81
C ASN A 47 4.36 -1.22 4.41
N VAL A 48 3.89 -1.30 3.16
CA VAL A 48 3.17 -2.50 2.69
C VAL A 48 4.07 -3.73 2.76
N TYR A 49 5.30 -3.69 2.20
CA TYR A 49 6.17 -4.87 2.24
C TYR A 49 6.58 -5.28 3.65
N SER A 50 6.86 -4.33 4.54
CA SER A 50 7.21 -4.63 5.92
C SER A 50 6.07 -5.31 6.67
N ILE A 51 4.83 -4.82 6.47
CA ILE A 51 3.67 -5.37 7.18
C ILE A 51 3.28 -6.78 6.69
N LEU A 52 3.69 -7.20 5.49
CA LEU A 52 3.44 -8.56 5.01
C LEU A 52 4.12 -9.63 5.87
N ALA A 53 5.30 -9.34 6.43
CA ALA A 53 5.97 -10.28 7.34
C ALA A 53 5.17 -10.46 8.64
N VAL A 54 4.62 -9.37 9.17
CA VAL A 54 3.75 -9.37 10.36
C VAL A 54 2.45 -10.12 10.05
N TRP A 55 1.85 -9.83 8.89
CA TRP A 55 0.64 -10.47 8.41
C TRP A 55 0.80 -11.99 8.27
N GLY A 56 1.82 -12.43 7.53
CA GLY A 56 2.11 -13.85 7.36
C GLY A 56 2.36 -14.58 8.67
N LEU A 57 3.00 -13.92 9.65
CA LEU A 57 3.18 -14.48 10.98
C LEU A 57 1.85 -14.59 11.74
N GLY A 58 0.98 -13.58 11.66
CA GLY A 58 -0.38 -13.61 12.22
C GLY A 58 -1.19 -14.78 11.65
N LEU A 59 -1.18 -14.96 10.32
CA LEU A 59 -1.79 -16.11 9.66
C LEU A 59 -1.24 -17.45 10.18
N ALA A 60 0.08 -17.53 10.37
CA ALA A 60 0.73 -18.74 10.86
C ALA A 60 0.34 -19.06 12.31
N TYR A 61 0.28 -18.07 13.19
CA TYR A 61 -0.26 -18.27 14.54
C TYR A 61 -1.72 -18.69 14.49
N ARG A 62 -2.57 -18.00 13.71
CA ARG A 62 -3.98 -18.33 13.57
C ARG A 62 -4.22 -19.78 13.14
N LYS A 63 -3.38 -20.31 12.25
CA LYS A 63 -3.44 -21.70 11.78
C LYS A 63 -2.97 -22.73 12.83
N ASN A 64 -2.05 -22.36 13.71
CA ASN A 64 -1.40 -23.27 14.66
C ASN A 64 -1.74 -22.96 16.13
N ALA A 65 -2.74 -22.13 16.40
CA ALA A 65 -3.05 -21.67 17.74
C ALA A 65 -3.77 -22.76 18.57
N ASP A 66 -2.97 -23.60 19.23
CA ASP A 66 -3.45 -24.63 20.16
C ASP A 66 -3.82 -24.05 21.54
N ARG A 67 -3.22 -22.90 21.90
CA ARG A 67 -3.36 -22.26 23.22
C ARG A 67 -3.91 -20.85 23.08
N ASP A 68 -4.56 -20.35 24.13
CA ASP A 68 -5.09 -18.98 24.11
C ASP A 68 -4.00 -17.91 24.03
N GLU A 69 -2.80 -18.19 24.54
CA GLU A 69 -1.60 -17.36 24.32
C GLU A 69 -1.27 -17.17 22.82
N ASP A 70 -1.39 -18.24 22.02
CA ASP A 70 -1.09 -18.20 20.58
C ASP A 70 -2.18 -17.42 19.82
N LYS A 71 -3.44 -17.53 20.26
CA LYS A 71 -4.54 -16.72 19.71
C LYS A 71 -4.37 -15.24 20.02
N ALA A 72 -3.93 -14.90 21.25
CA ALA A 72 -3.66 -13.52 21.64
C ALA A 72 -2.53 -12.91 20.78
N LYS A 73 -1.43 -13.65 20.58
CA LYS A 73 -0.34 -13.24 19.69
C LYS A 73 -0.81 -13.03 18.24
N ALA A 74 -1.61 -13.95 17.70
CA ALA A 74 -2.18 -13.80 16.37
C ALA A 74 -2.97 -12.47 16.28
N TYR A 75 -3.84 -12.23 17.27
CA TYR A 75 -4.67 -11.03 17.32
C TYR A 75 -3.84 -9.74 17.40
N GLU A 76 -2.80 -9.69 18.24
CA GLU A 76 -1.91 -8.52 18.36
C GLU A 76 -1.19 -8.20 17.04
N LEU A 77 -0.69 -9.23 16.35
CA LEU A 77 -0.06 -9.10 15.04
C LEU A 77 -1.06 -8.58 14.00
N GLU A 78 -2.25 -9.17 13.95
CA GLU A 78 -3.33 -8.75 13.04
C GLU A 78 -3.78 -7.31 13.30
N GLN A 79 -3.90 -6.88 14.57
CA GLN A 79 -4.23 -5.50 14.89
C GLN A 79 -3.13 -4.52 14.45
N SER A 80 -1.87 -4.93 14.55
CA SER A 80 -0.74 -4.14 14.06
C SER A 80 -0.79 -3.96 12.54
N VAL A 81 -1.17 -5.02 11.80
CA VAL A 81 -1.39 -4.99 10.35
C VAL A 81 -2.54 -4.04 9.99
N VAL A 82 -3.71 -4.22 10.63
CA VAL A 82 -4.90 -3.39 10.41
C VAL A 82 -4.59 -1.91 10.66
N LYS A 83 -3.83 -1.61 11.71
CA LYS A 83 -3.47 -0.23 12.07
C LYS A 83 -2.63 0.43 10.99
N LEU A 84 -1.59 -0.25 10.48
CA LEU A 84 -0.74 0.28 9.43
C LEU A 84 -1.51 0.49 8.12
N MET A 85 -2.27 -0.51 7.67
CA MET A 85 -3.03 -0.43 6.42
C MET A 85 -4.10 0.68 6.47
N ARG A 86 -4.74 0.87 7.63
CA ARG A 86 -5.65 2.02 7.86
C ARG A 86 -4.89 3.35 7.89
N GLY A 87 -3.69 3.40 8.45
CA GLY A 87 -2.83 4.57 8.42
C GLY A 87 -2.51 5.03 7.00
N LEU A 88 -2.12 4.09 6.13
CA LEU A 88 -1.88 4.36 4.70
C LEU A 88 -3.15 4.85 3.99
N LEU A 89 -4.28 4.18 4.21
CA LEU A 89 -5.56 4.63 3.65
C LEU A 89 -5.91 6.06 4.09
N HIS A 90 -5.67 6.39 5.37
CA HIS A 90 -5.90 7.73 5.89
C HIS A 90 -5.01 8.77 5.20
N CYS A 91 -3.74 8.46 4.92
CA CYS A 91 -2.86 9.33 4.15
C CYS A 91 -3.39 9.59 2.73
N MET A 92 -3.91 8.55 2.07
CA MET A 92 -4.44 8.65 0.71
C MET A 92 -5.76 9.44 0.65
N ILE A 93 -6.67 9.22 1.61
CA ILE A 93 -7.95 9.94 1.70
C ILE A 93 -7.73 11.44 1.85
N ARG A 94 -6.67 11.87 2.55
CA ARG A 94 -6.35 13.30 2.70
C ARG A 94 -5.92 14.00 1.41
N GLN A 95 -5.69 13.25 0.33
CA GLN A 95 -5.37 13.76 -1.00
C GLN A 95 -6.48 13.44 -2.01
N VAL A 96 -7.72 13.24 -1.57
CA VAL A 96 -8.85 12.90 -2.45
C VAL A 96 -9.02 13.90 -3.60
N ASP A 97 -8.82 15.19 -3.35
CA ASP A 97 -8.93 16.24 -4.39
C ASP A 97 -7.92 16.04 -5.53
N LYS A 98 -6.73 15.49 -5.21
CA LYS A 98 -5.72 15.13 -6.20
C LYS A 98 -6.18 13.96 -7.05
N VAL A 99 -6.73 12.92 -6.43
CA VAL A 99 -7.28 11.74 -7.13
C VAL A 99 -8.40 12.15 -8.07
N GLU A 100 -9.28 13.05 -7.64
CA GLU A 100 -10.34 13.60 -8.49
C GLU A 100 -9.78 14.35 -9.69
N SER A 101 -8.76 15.20 -9.49
CA SER A 101 -8.09 15.95 -10.56
C SER A 101 -7.34 15.03 -11.53
N PHE A 102 -6.68 13.98 -11.01
CA PHE A 102 -5.89 13.03 -11.78
C PHE A 102 -6.71 12.24 -12.81
N LYS A 103 -8.01 12.02 -12.57
CA LYS A 103 -8.93 11.34 -13.52
C LYS A 103 -8.91 12.00 -14.90
N TYR A 104 -8.76 13.32 -14.93
CA TYR A 104 -8.77 14.11 -16.16
C TYR A 104 -7.38 14.51 -16.60
N SER A 105 -6.50 14.86 -15.66
CA SER A 105 -5.19 15.40 -16.01
C SER A 105 -4.15 14.33 -16.33
N GLN A 106 -4.24 13.15 -15.69
CA GLN A 106 -3.24 12.08 -15.71
C GLN A 106 -1.80 12.60 -15.44
N SER A 107 -1.69 13.72 -14.74
CA SER A 107 -0.44 14.44 -14.55
C SER A 107 0.29 13.98 -13.28
N THR A 108 1.62 14.09 -13.27
CA THR A 108 2.41 13.76 -12.07
C THR A 108 2.07 14.67 -10.88
N LYS A 109 1.65 15.91 -11.13
CA LYS A 109 1.30 16.88 -10.08
C LYS A 109 0.04 16.47 -9.31
N ASP A 110 -0.94 15.92 -10.04
CA ASP A 110 -2.21 15.48 -9.46
C ASP A 110 -2.16 14.04 -8.96
N SER A 111 -1.01 13.36 -9.09
CA SER A 111 -0.84 12.02 -8.55
C SER A 111 -0.72 12.01 -7.02
N LEU A 112 -1.15 10.90 -6.40
CA LEU A 112 -0.97 10.66 -4.96
C LEU A 112 0.52 10.66 -4.60
N HIS A 113 0.86 11.24 -3.46
CA HIS A 113 2.22 11.15 -2.93
C HIS A 113 2.59 9.71 -2.57
N ALA A 114 3.85 9.36 -2.78
CA ALA A 114 4.38 8.03 -2.48
C ALA A 114 4.87 7.88 -1.02
N LYS A 115 4.97 8.99 -0.28
CA LYS A 115 5.46 9.02 1.09
C LYS A 115 4.76 10.09 1.94
N TYR A 116 4.71 9.86 3.25
CA TYR A 116 3.99 10.69 4.22
C TYR A 116 4.79 10.92 5.49
N ASN A 117 4.40 11.93 6.26
CA ASN A 117 4.93 12.10 7.60
C ASN A 117 4.40 10.97 8.48
N THR A 118 5.31 10.19 9.07
CA THR A 118 4.97 9.02 9.91
C THR A 118 4.08 9.37 11.10
N ASN A 119 4.20 10.57 11.67
CA ASN A 119 3.48 10.98 12.88
C ASN A 119 2.14 11.68 12.58
N THR A 120 2.04 12.37 11.44
CA THR A 120 0.88 13.24 11.15
C THR A 120 0.08 12.82 9.94
N CYS A 121 0.54 11.84 9.14
CA CYS A 121 -0.06 11.44 7.86
C CYS A 121 -0.13 12.58 6.81
N ALA A 122 0.62 13.66 7.00
CA ALA A 122 0.67 14.77 6.07
C ALA A 122 1.64 14.50 4.90
N THR A 123 1.48 15.23 3.81
CA THR A 123 2.49 15.31 2.75
C THR A 123 3.77 15.94 3.31
N VAL A 124 4.93 15.50 2.81
CA VAL A 124 6.25 15.90 3.34
C VAL A 124 7.09 16.73 2.37
N VAL A 125 6.65 16.83 1.12
CA VAL A 125 7.29 17.60 0.06
C VAL A 125 6.21 18.25 -0.80
N GLY A 126 6.54 19.32 -1.52
CA GLY A 126 5.63 19.96 -2.49
C GLY A 126 5.33 19.07 -3.70
N ASP A 127 4.24 19.37 -4.41
CA ASP A 127 3.79 18.61 -5.59
C ASP A 127 4.76 18.65 -6.79
N ASP A 128 5.62 19.65 -6.82
CA ASP A 128 6.66 19.90 -7.83
C ASP A 128 8.06 19.43 -7.40
N GLN A 129 8.22 19.03 -6.14
CA GLN A 129 9.53 18.76 -5.54
C GLN A 129 9.94 17.28 -5.59
N TRP A 130 9.01 16.37 -5.91
CA TRP A 130 9.29 14.94 -5.92
C TRP A 130 8.50 14.21 -7.00
N GLY A 131 9.06 13.11 -7.51
CA GLY A 131 8.38 12.21 -8.45
C GLY A 131 7.26 11.44 -7.76
N HIS A 132 6.09 12.08 -7.62
CA HIS A 132 4.93 11.53 -6.90
C HIS A 132 4.25 10.36 -7.60
N LEU A 133 4.35 10.27 -8.93
CA LEU A 133 3.68 9.25 -9.72
C LEU A 133 4.34 7.87 -9.56
N GLN A 134 4.11 7.24 -8.41
CA GLN A 134 4.47 5.84 -8.14
C GLN A 134 3.20 4.98 -8.15
N LEU A 135 2.68 4.74 -9.36
CA LEU A 135 1.48 3.91 -9.57
C LEU A 135 1.62 2.51 -8.98
N ASP A 136 2.84 1.99 -8.93
CA ASP A 136 3.15 0.69 -8.38
C ASP A 136 2.99 0.64 -6.84
N ALA A 137 3.27 1.72 -6.13
CA ALA A 137 3.04 1.78 -4.68
C ALA A 137 1.53 1.69 -4.35
N THR A 138 0.70 2.43 -5.09
CA THR A 138 -0.77 2.39 -4.94
C THR A 138 -1.34 1.04 -5.36
N SER A 139 -0.85 0.45 -6.46
CA SER A 139 -1.35 -0.85 -6.92
C SER A 139 -1.00 -1.99 -5.97
N VAL A 140 0.21 -1.99 -5.39
CA VAL A 140 0.63 -2.95 -4.37
C VAL A 140 -0.21 -2.80 -3.09
N PHE A 141 -0.47 -1.57 -2.65
CA PHE A 141 -1.38 -1.31 -1.52
C PHE A 141 -2.76 -1.91 -1.76
N LEU A 142 -3.38 -1.62 -2.92
CA LEU A 142 -4.72 -2.12 -3.25
C LEU A 142 -4.76 -3.65 -3.35
N LEU A 143 -3.74 -4.26 -3.96
CA LEU A 143 -3.62 -5.72 -4.07
C LEU A 143 -3.63 -6.38 -2.69
N PHE A 144 -2.76 -5.93 -1.78
CA PHE A 144 -2.65 -6.55 -0.46
C PHE A 144 -3.83 -6.19 0.45
N LEU A 145 -4.41 -5.00 0.32
CA LEU A 145 -5.65 -4.66 1.00
C LEU A 145 -6.77 -5.64 0.61
N ALA A 146 -6.91 -5.96 -0.68
CA ALA A 146 -7.87 -6.94 -1.17
C ALA A 146 -7.57 -8.35 -0.63
N GLN A 147 -6.31 -8.77 -0.63
CA GLN A 147 -5.90 -10.09 -0.10
C GLN A 147 -6.16 -10.22 1.42
N MET A 148 -5.78 -9.23 2.23
CA MET A 148 -6.02 -9.20 3.67
C MET A 148 -7.52 -9.24 3.97
N THR A 149 -8.31 -8.49 3.21
CA THR A 149 -9.77 -8.49 3.29
C THR A 149 -10.36 -9.87 2.98
N ALA A 150 -9.92 -10.50 1.89
CA ALA A 150 -10.36 -11.85 1.52
C ALA A 150 -9.95 -12.92 2.55
N SER A 151 -8.82 -12.73 3.24
CA SER A 151 -8.35 -13.64 4.28
C SER A 151 -9.11 -13.57 5.62
N GLY A 152 -10.05 -12.61 5.74
CA GLY A 152 -10.95 -12.49 6.89
C GLY A 152 -10.45 -11.60 8.03
N GLU A 153 -9.49 -10.70 7.79
CA GLU A 153 -8.88 -9.85 8.84
C GLU A 153 -9.72 -8.64 9.28
N SER A 154 -11.03 -8.78 9.20
CA SER A 154 -11.94 -7.79 9.74
C SER A 154 -11.99 -7.92 11.26
N GLY A 155 -11.33 -6.98 11.95
CA GLY A 155 -11.25 -6.77 13.40
C GLY A 155 -12.19 -7.61 14.27
N GLY A 156 -11.61 -8.39 15.17
CA GLY A 156 -12.30 -9.37 15.99
C GLY A 156 -13.48 -8.81 16.79
N CYS A 157 -14.59 -9.56 16.76
CA CYS A 157 -15.53 -9.74 17.85
C CYS A 157 -16.29 -11.07 17.63
N VAL A 158 -16.02 -12.05 18.52
CA VAL A 158 -16.96 -12.97 19.18
C VAL A 158 -18.10 -13.62 18.35
N HIS A 159 -18.08 -14.96 18.34
CA HIS A 159 -19.06 -15.95 17.82
C HIS A 159 -19.16 -16.16 16.29
N PRO A 160 -19.23 -17.43 15.84
CA PRO A 160 -19.50 -17.77 14.44
C PRO A 160 -21.00 -17.59 14.18
N GLY A 161 -21.43 -16.35 13.97
CA GLY A 161 -22.73 -16.02 13.40
C GLY A 161 -22.63 -15.72 11.89
N PRO A 162 -23.74 -15.61 11.16
CA PRO A 162 -23.79 -15.43 9.70
C PRO A 162 -23.40 -14.00 9.28
N LYS A 163 -22.25 -13.52 9.75
CA LYS A 163 -21.69 -12.18 9.46
C LYS A 163 -20.62 -12.20 8.36
N ARG A 164 -20.64 -13.20 7.48
CA ARG A 164 -19.97 -13.12 6.16
C ARG A 164 -20.61 -12.04 5.26
N ALA A 165 -21.77 -11.48 5.63
CA ALA A 165 -22.58 -10.62 4.77
C ALA A 165 -22.37 -9.11 4.91
N MET A 166 -21.60 -8.60 5.90
CA MET A 166 -21.52 -7.14 6.10
C MET A 166 -20.38 -6.48 5.30
N LEU A 167 -19.25 -7.16 5.12
CA LEU A 167 -18.16 -6.63 4.29
C LEU A 167 -18.41 -6.86 2.79
N LEU A 168 -19.15 -7.92 2.44
CA LEU A 168 -19.68 -8.11 1.09
C LEU A 168 -20.64 -6.98 0.69
N ARG A 169 -21.29 -6.29 1.64
CA ARG A 169 -22.19 -5.15 1.37
C ARG A 169 -21.46 -3.84 1.03
N LEU A 170 -20.19 -3.69 1.38
CA LEU A 170 -19.36 -2.57 0.88
C LEU A 170 -18.83 -2.83 -0.54
N LEU A 171 -18.76 -4.11 -0.95
CA LEU A 171 -18.34 -4.52 -2.30
C LEU A 171 -19.51 -4.84 -3.27
N HIS A 172 -20.77 -4.93 -2.79
CA HIS A 172 -21.96 -5.17 -3.64
C HIS A 172 -22.89 -3.95 -3.80
N ARG A 173 -22.50 -2.76 -3.34
CA ARG A 173 -23.09 -1.53 -3.90
C ARG A 173 -22.33 -1.25 -5.21
N PRO A 174 -23.00 -1.11 -6.36
CA PRO A 174 -22.32 -1.00 -7.64
C PRO A 174 -21.61 0.35 -7.71
N LEU A 175 -20.36 0.39 -7.27
CA LEU A 175 -19.35 1.19 -7.96
C LEU A 175 -18.82 0.29 -9.08
N LEU A 176 -19.07 0.77 -10.30
CA LEU A 176 -18.60 0.29 -11.59
C LEU A 176 -17.42 -0.69 -11.51
N ALA A 177 -17.63 -1.86 -12.13
CA ALA A 177 -16.70 -2.96 -12.12
C ALA A 177 -15.32 -2.54 -12.67
N PRO A 178 -14.21 -3.05 -12.11
CA PRO A 178 -12.86 -2.87 -12.68
C PRO A 178 -12.68 -3.45 -14.09
N GLN A 179 -13.71 -4.13 -14.59
CA GLN A 179 -13.77 -4.66 -15.95
C GLN A 179 -14.07 -3.57 -16.99
N ASP A 180 -14.50 -2.37 -16.58
CA ASP A 180 -14.84 -1.27 -17.48
C ASP A 180 -13.63 -0.35 -17.76
N VAL A 181 -12.73 -0.18 -16.78
CA VAL A 181 -11.49 0.62 -16.96
C VAL A 181 -10.49 -0.07 -17.91
N LEU A 182 -10.47 -1.41 -17.96
CA LEU A 182 -9.65 -2.18 -18.89
C LEU A 182 -10.32 -2.42 -20.25
N ARG A 183 -11.65 -2.23 -20.36
CA ARG A 183 -12.37 -2.34 -21.64
C ARG A 183 -12.30 -1.06 -22.46
N ASP A 184 -12.28 0.10 -21.81
CA ASP A 184 -12.10 1.40 -22.48
C ASP A 184 -10.71 1.58 -23.11
N CYS A 185 -9.70 0.84 -22.64
CA CYS A 185 -8.39 0.77 -23.32
C CYS A 185 -8.37 -0.11 -24.57
N GLN A 186 -9.39 -0.97 -24.79
CA GLN A 186 -9.45 -1.88 -25.94
C GLN A 186 -10.50 -1.48 -26.99
N THR A 187 -11.39 -0.51 -26.69
CA THR A 187 -12.40 0.00 -27.63
C THR A 187 -12.09 1.39 -28.20
N TYR A 188 -10.90 1.94 -27.95
CA TYR A 188 -10.42 3.12 -28.66
C TYR A 188 -10.08 2.78 -30.12
N THR A 189 -11.12 2.68 -30.92
CA THR A 189 -11.03 2.81 -32.38
C THR A 189 -10.68 4.26 -32.67
N MET A 190 -9.53 4.49 -33.27
CA MET A 190 -9.07 5.80 -33.73
C MET A 190 -10.20 6.55 -34.46
N PRO A 191 -10.52 7.81 -34.09
CA PRO A 191 -11.38 8.65 -34.92
C PRO A 191 -10.76 8.80 -36.31
N SER A 192 -11.53 8.54 -37.35
CA SER A 192 -11.15 8.63 -38.77
C SER A 192 -10.84 10.06 -39.26
N GLN A 193 -10.61 11.01 -38.37
CA GLN A 193 -10.27 12.40 -38.68
C GLN A 193 -8.77 12.73 -38.61
N TRP A 194 -7.89 11.77 -38.30
CA TRP A 194 -6.43 11.97 -38.31
C TRP A 194 -5.74 11.53 -39.61
N SER A 195 -6.41 11.57 -40.76
CA SER A 195 -5.83 11.12 -42.05
C SER A 195 -5.49 12.24 -43.05
N GLN A 196 -5.43 13.50 -42.65
CA GLN A 196 -5.06 14.60 -43.55
C GLN A 196 -4.30 15.71 -42.82
N GLU A 197 -3.04 15.48 -42.43
CA GLU A 197 -2.06 16.57 -42.35
C GLU A 197 -0.63 16.04 -42.54
N LYS A 198 0.11 16.74 -43.41
CA LYS A 198 1.31 16.29 -44.12
C LYS A 198 2.56 16.13 -43.24
N PRO A 199 3.56 15.34 -43.69
CA PRO A 199 4.78 15.05 -42.94
C PRO A 199 5.77 16.21 -43.00
N GLY A 200 6.37 16.56 -41.86
CA GLY A 200 7.54 17.44 -41.83
C GLY A 200 7.54 18.45 -40.68
N ARG A 201 7.98 18.01 -39.51
CA ARG A 201 8.82 18.82 -38.62
C ARG A 201 9.45 17.94 -37.55
N LEU A 202 10.70 17.56 -37.80
CA LEU A 202 11.61 16.98 -36.84
C LEU A 202 12.21 18.13 -36.02
N PHE A 203 12.03 18.16 -34.70
CA PHE A 203 12.77 19.01 -33.77
C PHE A 203 12.85 18.33 -32.39
N PRO A 204 13.92 18.55 -31.61
CA PRO A 204 14.99 17.56 -31.54
C PRO A 204 15.17 16.92 -30.16
N LEU A 205 15.74 15.71 -30.16
CA LEU A 205 16.44 15.12 -29.02
C LEU A 205 17.59 16.06 -28.62
N GLN A 206 17.49 16.70 -27.45
CA GLN A 206 18.65 17.31 -26.80
C GLN A 206 19.62 16.19 -26.39
N LYS A 207 20.66 15.99 -27.21
CA LYS A 207 21.90 15.35 -26.80
C LYS A 207 22.66 16.32 -25.90
N SER A 208 22.86 15.95 -24.64
CA SER A 208 23.83 16.57 -23.75
C SER A 208 25.23 16.20 -24.22
N THR A 209 25.92 17.13 -24.87
CA THR A 209 27.36 17.06 -25.15
C THR A 209 28.14 17.37 -23.87
N PHE A 210 28.88 16.38 -23.39
CA PHE A 210 29.93 16.52 -22.39
C PHE A 210 31.18 17.04 -23.11
N LEU A 211 31.57 18.29 -22.87
CA LEU A 211 32.91 18.81 -23.18
C LEU A 211 33.42 19.54 -21.95
N GLY A 212 34.50 19.00 -21.39
CA GLY A 212 35.21 19.59 -20.27
C GLY A 212 35.96 20.86 -20.66
N SER A 213 36.15 21.73 -19.68
CA SER A 213 37.23 22.71 -19.68
C SER A 213 37.94 22.61 -18.34
N ASN A 214 39.15 22.04 -18.40
CA ASN A 214 40.23 22.42 -17.50
C ASN A 214 40.66 23.85 -17.87
N ALA A 215 40.80 24.71 -16.87
CA ALA A 215 41.68 25.85 -16.94
C ALA A 215 42.39 25.98 -15.58
N SER A 216 43.71 26.09 -15.69
CA SER A 216 44.70 26.30 -14.66
C SER A 216 44.49 27.57 -13.84
#